data_AF-A0A1H4KBE6-F1
#
_entry.id   AF-A0A1H4KBE6-F1
#
_cell.length_a   1.000
_cell.length_b   1.000
_cell.length_c   1.000
_cell.angle_alpha   90.00
_cell.angle_beta   90.00
_cell.angle_gamma   90.00
#
_symmetry.space_group_name_H-M   'P 1'
#
loop_
_entity.id
_entity.type
_entity.pdbx_description
1 polymer ?
#
loop_
_entity_poly.entity_id
_entity_poly.type
_entity_poly.pdbx_seq_one_letter_code
_entity_poly.pdbx_strand_id
1 'polypeptide(L)'
;MGAVSGVDRFQRRHSVLGFPIAVIYKYFDDQGPYLASALTYYAFVSIFPLMLLGTSILGLFLRGEPQWQEQILNSALSQFPIIGDELGRPEGLQGSIRGVVFGALAALYGAMGLGQALQNTQHVAWSVPRNSRPNPVYARVKTLVLLVTAGFSLLTVTVVSTLASSTDVFGSFVADGFKTFLPLITVAVVGTFLTLLFRFAATGQHSFWRAAPGGYSLAIMWQVLQIGGAAYVDNVLVDTSSMTKTFGLVLGLIGFLWIGAVMAVLAMEINVVAARRLWPRALLTPFTDNIAPTDADRRAYALYAGMQRHKGFEKVSVTWDPSPVEIKAAEHEDPPADEPAPEPARSEAESAPEPARSKADDRTA
;
A
#
# COMPACT_ATOMS: atom_id res chain seq x y z
N MET A 1 22.39 -28.76 -1.51
CA MET A 1 22.19 -27.29 -1.49
C MET A 1 22.53 -26.58 -2.81
N GLY A 2 22.69 -27.27 -3.95
CA GLY A 2 23.16 -26.62 -5.20
C GLY A 2 22.10 -25.80 -5.96
N ALA A 3 20.92 -26.36 -6.20
CA ALA A 3 19.90 -25.73 -7.05
C ALA A 3 19.38 -24.39 -6.50
N VAL A 4 19.05 -24.33 -5.20
CA VAL A 4 18.52 -23.12 -4.56
C VAL A 4 19.57 -22.00 -4.53
N SER A 5 20.83 -22.33 -4.28
CA SER A 5 21.93 -21.34 -4.32
C SER A 5 22.18 -20.78 -5.73
N GLY A 6 21.94 -21.59 -6.77
CA GLY A 6 22.03 -21.17 -8.17
C GLY A 6 20.89 -20.23 -8.56
N VAL A 7 19.66 -20.56 -8.17
CA VAL A 7 18.47 -19.71 -8.39
C VAL A 7 18.59 -18.39 -7.63
N ASP A 8 19.04 -18.42 -6.38
CA ASP A 8 19.29 -17.22 -5.58
C ASP A 8 20.35 -16.32 -6.24
N ARG A 9 21.47 -16.89 -6.70
CA ARG A 9 22.49 -16.12 -7.43
C ARG A 9 21.98 -15.54 -8.74
N PHE A 10 21.16 -16.29 -9.48
CA PHE A 10 20.55 -15.84 -10.72
C PHE A 10 19.57 -14.68 -10.49
N GLN A 11 18.69 -14.80 -9.49
CA GLN A 11 17.77 -13.76 -9.06
C GLN A 11 18.52 -12.49 -8.61
N ARG A 12 19.62 -12.63 -7.86
CA ARG A 12 20.40 -11.49 -7.37
C ARG A 12 21.08 -10.73 -8.52
N ARG A 13 21.46 -11.43 -9.59
CA ARG A 13 22.03 -10.81 -10.80
C ARG A 13 20.97 -10.14 -11.68
N HIS A 14 19.72 -10.61 -11.65
CA HIS A 14 18.64 -10.09 -12.48
C HIS A 14 17.60 -9.33 -11.65
N SER A 15 17.74 -8.01 -11.58
CA SER A 15 16.85 -7.11 -10.84
C SER A 15 15.37 -7.27 -11.19
N VAL A 16 15.06 -7.65 -12.43
CA VAL A 16 13.70 -7.91 -12.92
C VAL A 16 13.01 -9.06 -12.16
N LEU A 17 13.76 -10.07 -11.71
CA LEU A 17 13.25 -11.17 -10.90
C LEU A 17 13.34 -10.86 -9.41
N GLY A 18 14.38 -10.14 -8.99
CA GLY A 18 14.55 -9.79 -7.59
C GLY A 18 13.54 -8.79 -7.06
N PHE A 19 13.04 -7.89 -7.92
CA PHE A 19 12.07 -6.87 -7.52
C PHE A 19 10.70 -7.45 -7.13
N PRO A 20 10.01 -8.28 -7.94
CA PRO A 20 8.74 -8.90 -7.54
C PRO A 20 8.86 -9.76 -6.28
N ILE A 21 9.96 -10.51 -6.14
CA ILE A 21 10.21 -11.33 -4.95
C ILE A 21 10.34 -10.44 -3.70
N ALA A 22 11.06 -9.33 -3.80
CA ALA A 22 11.18 -8.38 -2.69
C ALA A 22 9.83 -7.77 -2.29
N VAL A 23 8.96 -7.46 -3.26
CA VAL A 23 7.59 -6.98 -3.02
C VAL A 23 6.75 -8.03 -2.29
N ILE A 24 6.79 -9.29 -2.74
CA ILE A 24 6.05 -10.38 -2.10
C ILE A 24 6.55 -10.60 -0.67
N TYR A 25 7.87 -10.63 -0.45
CA TYR A 25 8.42 -10.83 0.89
C TYR A 25 8.04 -9.68 1.82
N LYS A 26 8.13 -8.44 1.34
CA LYS A 26 7.70 -7.29 2.12
C LYS A 26 6.20 -7.33 2.44
N TYR A 27 5.36 -7.71 1.48
CA TYR A 27 3.92 -7.89 1.69
C TYR A 27 3.62 -8.89 2.82
N PHE A 28 4.36 -10.01 2.89
CA PHE A 28 4.19 -10.96 3.99
C PHE A 28 4.78 -10.46 5.31
N ASP A 29 5.98 -9.86 5.29
CA ASP A 29 6.64 -9.30 6.47
C ASP A 29 5.78 -8.24 7.18
N ASP A 30 5.09 -7.40 6.40
CA ASP A 30 4.22 -6.33 6.90
C ASP A 30 2.80 -6.80 7.28
N GLN A 31 2.56 -8.11 7.28
CA GLN A 31 1.23 -8.69 7.51
C GLN A 31 0.18 -8.23 6.50
N GLY A 32 0.58 -8.10 5.23
CA GLY A 32 -0.25 -7.66 4.10
C GLY A 32 -1.63 -8.33 4.01
N PRO A 33 -1.77 -9.67 4.19
CA PRO A 33 -3.08 -10.31 4.22
C PRO A 33 -4.01 -9.79 5.33
N TYR A 34 -3.48 -9.46 6.50
CA TYR A 34 -4.25 -8.88 7.60
C TYR A 34 -4.62 -7.42 7.29
N LEU A 35 -3.71 -6.65 6.70
CA LEU A 35 -4.00 -5.27 6.26
C LEU A 35 -5.09 -5.26 5.18
N ALA A 36 -5.01 -6.16 4.20
CA ALA A 36 -6.02 -6.32 3.16
C ALA A 36 -7.38 -6.73 3.74
N SER A 37 -7.39 -7.63 4.73
CA SER A 37 -8.63 -8.04 5.41
C SER A 37 -9.27 -6.88 6.18
N ALA A 38 -8.47 -6.09 6.90
CA ALA A 38 -8.97 -4.89 7.57
C ALA A 38 -9.55 -3.88 6.58
N LEU A 39 -8.85 -3.62 5.47
CA LEU A 39 -9.33 -2.76 4.40
C LEU A 39 -10.64 -3.26 3.80
N THR A 40 -10.77 -4.57 3.59
CA THR A 40 -11.99 -5.22 3.07
C THR A 40 -13.18 -4.97 4.01
N TYR A 41 -12.99 -5.22 5.30
CA TYR A 41 -14.01 -4.98 6.32
C TYR A 41 -14.48 -3.53 6.31
N TYR A 42 -13.55 -2.57 6.38
CA TYR A 42 -13.90 -1.16 6.37
C TYR A 42 -14.49 -0.71 5.04
N ALA A 43 -14.03 -1.26 3.90
CA ALA A 43 -14.60 -0.96 2.59
C ALA A 43 -16.05 -1.43 2.52
N PHE A 44 -16.33 -2.68 2.92
CA PHE A 44 -17.66 -3.25 2.92
C PHE A 44 -18.63 -2.45 3.80
N VAL A 45 -18.23 -2.13 5.03
CA VAL A 45 -19.04 -1.30 5.95
C VAL A 45 -19.24 0.11 5.41
N SER A 46 -18.32 0.62 4.58
CA SER A 46 -18.40 1.95 3.97
C SER A 46 -19.19 2.03 2.67
N ILE A 47 -19.65 0.92 2.09
CA ILE A 47 -20.36 0.95 0.80
C ILE A 47 -21.64 1.78 0.89
N PHE A 48 -22.61 1.39 1.73
CA PHE A 48 -23.86 2.13 1.88
C PHE A 48 -23.64 3.60 2.28
N PRO A 49 -22.74 3.88 3.24
CA PRO A 49 -22.31 5.24 3.55
C PRO A 49 -21.89 6.11 2.38
N LEU A 50 -20.96 5.60 1.59
CA LEU A 50 -20.39 6.31 0.45
C LEU A 50 -21.42 6.44 -0.66
N MET A 51 -22.31 5.46 -0.83
CA MET A 51 -23.43 5.54 -1.74
C MET A 51 -24.41 6.65 -1.34
N LEU A 52 -24.83 6.72 -0.07
CA LEU A 52 -25.72 7.79 0.41
C LEU A 52 -25.11 9.18 0.26
N LEU A 53 -23.82 9.32 0.59
CA LEU A 53 -23.09 10.57 0.40
C LEU A 53 -23.00 10.91 -1.10
N GLY A 54 -22.65 9.93 -1.93
CA GLY A 54 -22.54 10.07 -3.38
C GLY A 54 -23.84 10.48 -4.04
N THR A 55 -24.96 9.81 -3.74
CA THR A 55 -26.29 10.15 -4.27
C THR A 55 -26.79 11.49 -3.77
N SER A 56 -26.49 11.85 -2.51
CA SER A 56 -26.84 13.18 -1.98
C SER A 56 -26.08 14.30 -2.67
N ILE A 57 -24.76 14.14 -2.87
CA ILE A 57 -23.93 15.10 -3.59
C ILE A 57 -24.41 15.19 -5.04
N LEU A 58 -24.57 14.04 -5.72
CA LEU A 58 -25.05 13.99 -7.09
C LEU A 58 -26.41 14.69 -7.24
N GLY A 59 -27.37 14.39 -6.35
CA GLY A 59 -28.68 15.02 -6.35
C GLY A 59 -28.65 16.53 -6.07
N LEU A 60 -27.66 17.05 -5.37
CA LEU A 60 -27.47 18.50 -5.19
C LEU A 60 -26.89 19.15 -6.45
N PHE A 61 -25.91 18.51 -7.10
CA PHE A 61 -25.25 19.05 -8.30
C PHE A 61 -26.09 18.89 -9.57
N LEU A 62 -26.91 17.84 -9.68
CA LEU A 62 -27.75 17.53 -10.84
C LEU A 62 -29.21 17.98 -10.67
N ARG A 63 -29.52 18.80 -9.66
CA ARG A 63 -30.84 19.43 -9.51
C ARG A 63 -31.17 20.22 -10.79
N GLY A 64 -32.04 19.66 -11.63
CA GLY A 64 -32.48 20.25 -12.90
C GLY A 64 -32.12 19.45 -14.16
N GLU A 65 -31.32 18.38 -14.05
CA GLU A 65 -30.76 17.65 -15.21
C GLU A 65 -30.93 16.11 -15.08
N PRO A 66 -32.15 15.56 -15.29
CA PRO A 66 -32.47 14.15 -15.04
C PRO A 66 -31.68 13.15 -15.90
N GLN A 67 -31.32 13.56 -17.13
CA GLN A 67 -30.63 12.71 -18.10
C GLN A 67 -29.20 12.37 -17.66
N TRP A 68 -28.51 13.32 -17.02
CA TRP A 68 -27.16 13.12 -16.49
C TRP A 68 -27.15 12.20 -15.27
N GLN A 69 -28.25 12.17 -14.51
CA GLN A 69 -28.38 11.33 -13.32
C GLN A 69 -28.48 9.85 -13.68
N GLU A 70 -29.30 9.50 -14.68
CA GLU A 70 -29.41 8.13 -15.18
C GLU A 70 -28.09 7.64 -15.82
N GLN A 71 -27.42 8.48 -16.61
CA GLN A 71 -26.14 8.11 -17.24
C GLN A 71 -25.01 7.87 -16.24
N ILE A 72 -24.93 8.68 -15.17
CA ILE A 72 -23.91 8.51 -14.12
C ILE A 72 -24.20 7.27 -13.28
N LEU A 73 -25.47 7.02 -12.91
CA LEU A 73 -25.83 5.81 -12.16
C LEU A 73 -25.52 4.54 -12.97
N ASN A 74 -25.88 4.53 -14.26
CA ASN A 74 -25.63 3.39 -15.15
C ASN A 74 -24.14 3.21 -15.49
N SER A 75 -23.30 4.25 -15.41
CA SER A 75 -21.87 4.15 -15.69
C SER A 75 -21.03 3.83 -14.44
N ALA A 76 -21.34 4.44 -13.30
CA ALA A 76 -20.56 4.27 -12.07
C ALA A 76 -20.90 2.98 -11.32
N LEU A 77 -22.16 2.53 -11.36
CA LEU A 77 -22.59 1.30 -10.68
C LEU A 77 -22.38 0.04 -11.54
N SER A 78 -22.38 0.16 -12.87
CA SER A 78 -22.07 -0.98 -13.77
C SER A 78 -20.61 -1.44 -13.69
N GLN A 79 -19.70 -0.59 -13.21
CA GLN A 79 -18.31 -0.96 -12.93
C GLN A 79 -18.16 -1.89 -11.72
N PHE A 80 -19.21 -2.09 -10.92
CA PHE A 80 -19.26 -3.07 -9.85
C PHE A 80 -20.06 -4.28 -10.33
N PRO A 81 -19.41 -5.35 -10.83
CA PRO A 81 -20.04 -6.48 -11.53
C PRO A 81 -21.06 -7.27 -10.71
N ILE A 82 -21.22 -6.94 -9.43
CA ILE A 82 -22.05 -7.67 -8.47
C ILE A 82 -23.26 -6.83 -8.02
N ILE A 83 -23.24 -5.49 -8.12
CA ILE A 83 -24.17 -4.63 -7.36
C ILE A 83 -25.34 -4.04 -8.22
N GLY A 84 -25.22 -4.04 -9.55
CA GLY A 84 -26.07 -3.25 -10.45
C GLY A 84 -27.59 -3.50 -10.35
N ASP A 85 -28.03 -4.75 -10.25
CA ASP A 85 -29.44 -5.10 -10.44
C ASP A 85 -30.31 -4.99 -9.16
N GLU A 86 -29.72 -5.06 -7.98
CA GLU A 86 -30.48 -5.09 -6.72
C GLU A 86 -30.66 -3.72 -6.05
N LEU A 87 -29.82 -2.73 -6.39
CA LEU A 87 -29.94 -1.36 -5.85
C LEU A 87 -30.94 -0.48 -6.61
N GLY A 88 -31.42 -0.93 -7.79
CA GLY A 88 -32.34 -0.18 -8.64
C GLY A 88 -33.80 -0.16 -8.18
N ARG A 89 -34.16 -0.78 -7.05
CA ARG A 89 -35.56 -0.87 -6.59
C ARG A 89 -36.00 0.40 -5.84
N PRO A 90 -37.00 1.14 -6.35
CA PRO A 90 -37.49 2.39 -5.74
C PRO A 90 -38.10 2.20 -4.34
N GLU A 91 -38.49 0.98 -3.97
CA GLU A 91 -39.19 0.69 -2.72
C GLU A 91 -38.32 0.82 -1.45
N GLY A 92 -36.98 0.85 -1.59
CA GLY A 92 -36.05 0.99 -0.45
C GLY A 92 -35.92 2.40 0.13
N LEU A 93 -36.56 3.41 -0.47
CA LEU A 93 -36.38 4.83 -0.17
C LEU A 93 -37.50 5.46 0.69
N GLN A 94 -38.32 4.65 1.38
CA GLN A 94 -39.23 5.17 2.42
C GLN A 94 -38.45 5.47 3.71
N GLY A 95 -37.62 6.51 3.67
CA GLY A 95 -36.75 6.90 4.78
C GLY A 95 -37.49 7.66 5.87
N SER A 96 -37.63 7.06 7.06
CA SER A 96 -37.87 7.82 8.30
C SER A 96 -36.69 8.76 8.55
N ILE A 97 -36.94 10.01 8.98
CA ILE A 97 -35.90 11.00 9.36
C ILE A 97 -34.87 10.37 10.31
N ARG A 98 -35.32 9.49 11.21
CA ARG A 98 -34.43 8.74 12.12
C ARG A 98 -33.51 7.78 11.36
N GLY A 99 -34.03 7.03 10.40
CA GLY A 99 -33.24 6.13 9.54
C GLY A 99 -32.19 6.88 8.71
N VAL A 100 -32.53 8.07 8.21
CA VAL A 100 -31.58 8.94 7.49
C VAL A 100 -30.46 9.42 8.41
N VAL A 101 -30.78 9.88 9.63
CA VAL A 101 -29.78 10.35 10.60
C VAL A 101 -28.88 9.21 11.07
N PHE A 102 -29.44 8.05 11.43
CA PHE A 102 -28.64 6.88 11.83
C PHE A 102 -27.80 6.33 10.67
N GLY A 103 -28.35 6.28 9.46
CA GLY A 103 -27.64 5.91 8.24
C GLY A 103 -26.49 6.87 7.93
N ALA A 104 -26.69 8.19 8.08
CA ALA A 104 -25.66 9.21 7.88
C ALA A 104 -24.55 9.15 8.95
N LEU A 105 -24.88 8.85 10.20
CA LEU A 105 -23.87 8.67 11.26
C LEU A 105 -23.06 7.40 11.09
N ALA A 106 -23.72 6.27 10.79
CA ALA A 106 -23.05 5.04 10.36
C ALA A 106 -22.19 5.31 9.12
N ALA A 107 -22.64 6.25 8.26
CA ALA A 107 -21.93 6.62 7.06
C ALA A 107 -20.63 7.35 7.28
N LEU A 108 -20.69 8.41 8.06
CA LEU A 108 -19.50 9.12 8.50
C LEU A 108 -18.54 8.19 9.23
N TYR A 109 -19.05 7.28 10.07
CA TYR A 109 -18.20 6.32 10.78
C TYR A 109 -17.49 5.35 9.83
N GLY A 110 -18.22 4.72 8.90
CA GLY A 110 -17.65 3.80 7.91
C GLY A 110 -16.59 4.48 7.05
N ALA A 111 -16.96 5.58 6.38
CA ALA A 111 -16.07 6.30 5.48
C ALA A 111 -14.80 6.81 6.19
N MET A 112 -14.95 7.26 7.44
CA MET A 112 -13.81 7.65 8.27
C MET A 112 -12.92 6.46 8.62
N GLY A 113 -13.52 5.30 8.96
CA GLY A 113 -12.81 4.05 9.23
C GLY A 113 -12.00 3.56 8.04
N LEU A 114 -12.55 3.59 6.82
CA LEU A 114 -11.84 3.20 5.60
C LEU A 114 -10.61 4.06 5.34
N GLY A 115 -10.74 5.38 5.42
CA GLY A 115 -9.58 6.26 5.22
C GLY A 115 -8.53 6.13 6.32
N GLN A 116 -8.93 5.83 7.56
CA GLN A 116 -7.99 5.53 8.64
C GLN A 116 -7.27 4.20 8.44
N ALA A 117 -7.99 3.16 8.00
CA ALA A 117 -7.41 1.86 7.66
C ALA A 117 -6.38 2.01 6.54
N LEU A 118 -6.72 2.74 5.48
CA LEU A 118 -5.83 3.05 4.37
C LEU A 118 -4.56 3.81 4.81
N GLN A 119 -4.71 4.83 5.66
CA GLN A 119 -3.58 5.54 6.24
C GLN A 119 -2.71 4.63 7.11
N ASN A 120 -3.32 3.77 7.91
CA ASN A 120 -2.57 2.80 8.71
C ASN A 120 -1.78 1.82 7.83
N THR A 121 -2.40 1.27 6.78
CA THR A 121 -1.72 0.41 5.80
C THR A 121 -0.52 1.14 5.19
N GLN A 122 -0.67 2.40 4.77
CA GLN A 122 0.45 3.21 4.30
C GLN A 122 1.53 3.39 5.38
N HIS A 123 1.17 3.64 6.63
CA HIS A 123 2.15 3.78 7.71
C HIS A 123 2.91 2.48 7.99
N VAL A 124 2.26 1.33 7.87
CA VAL A 124 2.91 0.01 8.02
C VAL A 124 3.82 -0.26 6.83
N ALA A 125 3.31 -0.14 5.60
CA ALA A 125 4.08 -0.35 4.37
C ALA A 125 5.36 0.51 4.35
N TRP A 126 5.25 1.80 4.69
CA TRP A 126 6.38 2.72 4.75
C TRP A 126 7.24 2.59 6.00
N SER A 127 6.92 1.67 6.92
CA SER A 127 7.58 1.44 8.20
C SER A 127 7.73 2.74 9.01
N VAL A 128 6.66 3.54 9.04
CA VAL A 128 6.62 4.83 9.71
C VAL A 128 6.62 4.61 11.23
N PRO A 129 7.62 5.18 11.95
CA PRO A 129 7.68 5.13 13.41
C PRO A 129 6.38 5.57 14.06
N ARG A 130 5.93 4.89 15.11
CA ARG A 130 4.64 5.17 15.76
C ARG A 130 4.54 6.62 16.26
N ASN A 131 5.63 7.17 16.76
CA ASN A 131 5.71 8.56 17.22
C ASN A 131 5.59 9.62 16.10
N SER A 132 5.82 9.23 14.85
CA SER A 132 5.84 10.10 13.67
C SER A 132 4.53 10.03 12.88
N ARG A 133 3.57 9.21 13.35
CA ARG A 133 2.24 9.11 12.77
C ARG A 133 1.41 10.35 13.13
N PRO A 134 0.51 10.81 12.26
CA PRO A 134 -0.25 12.03 12.52
C PRO A 134 -1.15 11.90 13.74
N ASN A 135 -1.46 13.03 14.37
CA ASN A 135 -2.40 13.04 15.49
C ASN A 135 -3.82 12.61 15.01
N PRO A 136 -4.68 12.08 15.91
CA PRO A 136 -5.98 11.53 15.52
C PRO A 136 -6.91 12.53 14.80
N VAL A 137 -6.78 13.84 15.08
CA VAL A 137 -7.61 14.88 14.46
C VAL A 137 -7.14 15.16 13.03
N TYR A 138 -5.85 15.33 12.82
CA TYR A 138 -5.25 15.55 11.52
C TYR A 138 -5.42 14.32 10.61
N ALA A 139 -5.31 13.11 11.16
CA ALA A 139 -5.59 11.87 10.43
C ALA A 139 -7.03 11.84 9.88
N ARG A 140 -8.01 12.40 10.62
CA ARG A 140 -9.40 12.51 10.16
C ARG A 140 -9.58 13.53 9.04
N VAL A 141 -8.97 14.70 9.16
CA VAL A 141 -8.97 15.71 8.07
C VAL A 141 -8.34 15.13 6.81
N LYS A 142 -7.26 14.39 6.96
CA LYS A 142 -6.58 13.69 5.87
C LYS A 142 -7.47 12.62 5.22
N THR A 143 -8.26 11.87 6.01
CA THR A 143 -9.29 10.98 5.48
C THR A 143 -10.30 11.74 4.62
N LEU A 144 -10.78 12.91 5.05
CA LEU A 144 -11.73 13.69 4.25
C LEU A 144 -11.13 14.10 2.90
N VAL A 145 -9.87 14.55 2.89
CA VAL A 145 -9.15 14.88 1.63
C VAL A 145 -9.02 13.65 0.72
N LEU A 146 -8.73 12.48 1.30
CA LEU A 146 -8.67 11.22 0.54
C LEU A 146 -10.04 10.86 -0.07
N LEU A 147 -11.12 11.00 0.68
CA LEU A 147 -12.47 10.74 0.20
C LEU A 147 -12.87 11.70 -0.92
N VAL A 148 -12.56 13.00 -0.79
CA VAL A 148 -12.80 13.99 -1.84
C VAL A 148 -11.99 13.66 -3.10
N THR A 149 -10.72 13.29 -2.93
CA THR A 149 -9.84 12.91 -4.07
C THR A 149 -10.37 11.65 -4.77
N ALA A 150 -10.81 10.65 -4.01
CA ALA A 150 -11.40 9.43 -4.56
C ALA A 150 -12.72 9.72 -5.29
N GLY A 151 -13.61 10.53 -4.70
CA GLY A 151 -14.86 10.95 -5.34
C GLY A 151 -14.61 11.73 -6.64
N PHE A 152 -13.67 12.68 -6.63
CA PHE A 152 -13.30 13.43 -7.83
C PHE A 152 -12.67 12.54 -8.91
N SER A 153 -11.88 11.53 -8.52
CA SER A 153 -11.31 10.56 -9.46
C SER A 153 -12.41 9.75 -10.16
N LEU A 154 -13.43 9.30 -9.41
CA LEU A 154 -14.55 8.56 -9.97
C LEU A 154 -15.33 9.43 -10.96
N LEU A 155 -15.65 10.67 -10.59
CA LEU A 155 -16.32 11.62 -11.49
C LEU A 155 -15.52 11.86 -12.77
N THR A 156 -14.20 12.03 -12.65
CA THR A 156 -13.34 12.23 -13.83
C THR A 156 -13.34 11.01 -14.74
N VAL A 157 -13.24 9.81 -14.18
CA VAL A 157 -13.32 8.55 -14.94
C VAL A 157 -14.67 8.42 -15.63
N THR A 158 -15.78 8.74 -14.95
CA THR A 158 -17.11 8.73 -15.55
C THR A 158 -17.21 9.71 -16.70
N VAL A 159 -16.80 10.98 -16.52
CA VAL A 159 -16.84 11.99 -17.59
C VAL A 159 -16.00 11.56 -18.80
N VAL A 160 -14.79 11.06 -18.57
CA VAL A 160 -13.92 10.56 -19.65
C VAL A 160 -14.56 9.37 -20.37
N SER A 161 -15.15 8.43 -19.62
CA SER A 161 -15.84 7.27 -20.20
C SER A 161 -17.07 7.68 -21.01
N THR A 162 -17.87 8.62 -20.52
CA THR A 162 -19.05 9.13 -21.22
C THR A 162 -18.64 9.83 -22.51
N LEU A 163 -17.66 10.74 -22.45
CA LEU A 163 -17.13 11.43 -23.64
C LEU A 163 -16.54 10.46 -24.67
N ALA A 164 -15.88 9.39 -24.22
CA ALA A 164 -15.35 8.36 -25.10
C ALA A 164 -16.43 7.49 -25.75
N SER A 165 -17.58 7.33 -25.09
CA SER A 165 -18.73 6.58 -25.62
C SER A 165 -19.62 7.40 -26.57
N SER A 166 -19.53 8.73 -26.50
CA SER A 166 -20.28 9.63 -27.38
C SER A 166 -19.58 9.79 -28.74
N THR A 167 -20.05 9.05 -29.74
CA THR A 167 -19.51 9.05 -31.12
C THR A 167 -19.59 10.42 -31.83
N ASP A 168 -20.40 11.35 -31.32
CA ASP A 168 -20.64 12.66 -31.93
C ASP A 168 -19.53 13.70 -31.69
N VAL A 169 -18.70 13.52 -30.66
CA VAL A 169 -17.68 14.53 -30.27
C VAL A 169 -16.36 14.34 -31.02
N PHE A 170 -16.03 13.10 -31.35
CA PHE A 170 -14.83 12.74 -32.09
C PHE A 170 -15.26 12.05 -33.39
N GLY A 171 -15.22 12.76 -34.52
CA GLY A 171 -15.67 12.25 -35.81
C GLY A 171 -15.13 10.85 -36.14
N SER A 172 -15.86 10.12 -37.00
CA SER A 172 -15.69 8.67 -37.26
C SER A 172 -14.24 8.19 -37.50
N PHE A 173 -13.38 9.01 -38.09
CA PHE A 173 -11.96 8.69 -38.33
C PHE A 173 -11.07 8.78 -37.08
N VAL A 174 -11.41 9.66 -36.14
CA VAL A 174 -10.74 9.77 -34.83
C VAL A 174 -11.29 8.71 -33.88
N ALA A 175 -12.57 8.38 -33.99
CA ALA A 175 -13.26 7.43 -33.12
C ALA A 175 -12.60 6.04 -33.10
N ASP A 176 -12.20 5.48 -34.24
CA ASP A 176 -11.68 4.10 -34.28
C ASP A 176 -10.22 3.99 -33.80
N GLY A 177 -9.36 4.97 -34.12
CA GLY A 177 -8.00 5.03 -33.56
C GLY A 177 -8.01 5.36 -32.06
N PHE A 178 -8.90 6.25 -31.62
CA PHE A 178 -9.02 6.68 -30.22
C PHE A 178 -9.54 5.56 -29.31
N LYS A 179 -10.47 4.72 -29.80
CA LYS A 179 -10.95 3.53 -29.06
C LYS A 179 -9.82 2.56 -28.70
N THR A 180 -8.81 2.38 -29.56
CA THR A 180 -7.65 1.52 -29.26
C THR A 180 -6.80 2.07 -28.10
N PHE A 181 -6.73 3.39 -27.94
CA PHE A 181 -5.99 4.04 -26.84
C PHE A 181 -6.82 4.20 -25.56
N LEU A 182 -8.12 3.94 -25.59
CA LEU A 182 -9.01 4.14 -24.47
C LEU A 182 -8.57 3.39 -23.19
N PRO A 183 -8.13 2.12 -23.24
CA PRO A 183 -7.60 1.45 -22.05
C PRO A 183 -6.32 2.12 -21.51
N LEU A 184 -5.44 2.62 -22.37
CA LEU A 184 -4.23 3.34 -21.95
C LEU A 184 -4.59 4.68 -21.28
N ILE A 185 -5.56 5.41 -21.83
CA ILE A 185 -6.04 6.67 -21.25
C ILE A 185 -6.67 6.40 -19.88
N THR A 186 -7.51 5.36 -19.76
CA THR A 186 -8.10 4.94 -18.49
C THR A 186 -7.02 4.60 -17.47
N VAL A 187 -6.02 3.79 -17.83
CA VAL A 187 -4.89 3.46 -16.94
C VAL A 187 -4.08 4.71 -16.58
N ALA A 188 -3.89 5.65 -17.51
CA ALA A 188 -3.19 6.90 -17.23
C ALA A 188 -3.94 7.79 -16.23
N VAL A 189 -5.25 7.96 -16.41
CA VAL A 189 -6.11 8.76 -15.54
C VAL A 189 -6.22 8.10 -14.17
N VAL A 190 -6.64 6.83 -14.13
CA VAL A 190 -6.79 6.04 -12.89
C VAL A 190 -5.45 5.94 -12.15
N GLY A 191 -4.36 5.63 -12.86
CA GLY A 191 -3.02 5.54 -12.29
C GLY A 191 -2.55 6.86 -11.67
N THR A 192 -2.83 7.99 -12.32
CA THR A 192 -2.54 9.32 -11.78
C THR A 192 -3.32 9.59 -10.50
N PHE A 193 -4.62 9.30 -10.47
CA PHE A 193 -5.44 9.48 -9.28
C PHE A 193 -5.04 8.56 -8.13
N LEU A 194 -4.74 7.29 -8.40
CA LEU A 194 -4.25 6.35 -7.40
C LEU A 194 -2.89 6.78 -6.85
N THR A 195 -2.04 7.36 -7.69
CA THR A 195 -0.77 7.95 -7.28
C THR A 195 -0.97 9.14 -6.35
N LEU A 196 -1.91 10.03 -6.67
CA LEU A 196 -2.29 11.14 -5.80
C LEU A 196 -2.85 10.61 -4.48
N LEU A 197 -3.72 9.60 -4.51
CA LEU A 197 -4.30 8.99 -3.33
C LEU A 197 -3.22 8.38 -2.43
N PHE A 198 -2.26 7.62 -2.98
CA PHE A 198 -1.14 7.09 -2.20
C PHE A 198 -0.23 8.19 -1.65
N ARG A 199 0.05 9.23 -2.45
CA ARG A 199 0.83 10.39 -2.00
C ARG A 199 0.15 11.10 -0.83
N PHE A 200 -1.15 11.35 -0.94
CA PHE A 200 -1.93 12.01 0.10
C PHE A 200 -2.15 11.11 1.30
N ALA A 201 -2.22 9.78 1.16
CA ALA A 201 -2.39 8.86 2.28
C ALA A 201 -1.11 8.71 3.11
N ALA A 202 0.06 8.84 2.49
CA ALA A 202 1.35 8.75 3.17
C ALA A 202 1.74 10.04 3.93
N THR A 203 2.66 9.95 4.91
CA THR A 203 3.05 11.04 5.84
C THR A 203 4.01 12.06 5.23
N GLY A 204 3.64 12.67 4.09
CA GLY A 204 4.30 13.88 3.57
C GLY A 204 5.72 13.70 3.01
N GLN A 205 6.20 12.46 2.83
CA GLN A 205 7.60 12.19 2.43
C GLN A 205 7.77 11.78 0.96
N HIS A 206 6.73 11.89 0.13
CA HIS A 206 6.77 11.33 -1.24
C HIS A 206 6.57 12.40 -2.32
N SER A 207 7.56 12.47 -3.20
CA SER A 207 7.40 13.06 -4.54
C SER A 207 6.41 12.22 -5.35
N PHE A 208 5.67 12.85 -6.25
CA PHE A 208 4.74 12.18 -7.17
C PHE A 208 5.39 10.97 -7.87
N TRP A 209 6.63 11.14 -8.32
CA TRP A 209 7.42 10.10 -8.99
C TRP A 209 7.73 8.87 -8.13
N ARG A 210 7.73 9.00 -6.80
CA ARG A 210 7.94 7.86 -5.88
C ARG A 210 6.65 7.11 -5.56
N ALA A 211 5.50 7.73 -5.78
CA ALA A 211 4.19 7.10 -5.59
C ALA A 211 3.61 6.54 -6.90
N ALA A 212 4.11 7.02 -8.05
CA ALA A 212 3.65 6.64 -9.38
C ALA A 212 3.74 5.14 -9.66
N PRO A 213 4.87 4.44 -9.41
CA PRO A 213 4.99 3.03 -9.76
C PRO A 213 3.84 2.18 -9.23
N GLY A 214 3.53 2.31 -7.93
CA GLY A 214 2.43 1.61 -7.30
C GLY A 214 1.05 2.04 -7.82
N GLY A 215 0.82 3.33 -8.05
CA GLY A 215 -0.47 3.81 -8.57
C GLY A 215 -0.78 3.23 -9.96
N TYR A 216 0.21 3.20 -10.85
CA TYR A 216 0.07 2.59 -12.17
C TYR A 216 0.00 1.06 -12.10
N SER A 217 0.78 0.41 -11.21
CA SER A 217 0.64 -1.04 -10.99
C SER A 217 -0.77 -1.40 -10.53
N LEU A 218 -1.35 -0.66 -9.59
CA LEU A 218 -2.72 -0.88 -9.14
C LEU A 218 -3.74 -0.68 -10.28
N ALA A 219 -3.57 0.35 -11.11
CA ALA A 219 -4.44 0.57 -12.27
C ALA A 219 -4.38 -0.60 -13.27
N ILE A 220 -3.19 -1.15 -13.51
CA ILE A 220 -3.01 -2.32 -14.39
C ILE A 220 -3.65 -3.56 -13.76
N MET A 221 -3.39 -3.82 -12.48
CA MET A 221 -3.99 -4.96 -11.76
C MET A 221 -5.53 -4.86 -11.74
N TRP A 222 -6.06 -3.64 -11.58
CA TRP A 222 -7.49 -3.37 -11.66
C TRP A 222 -8.07 -3.70 -13.04
N GLN A 223 -7.41 -3.30 -14.12
CA GLN A 223 -7.83 -3.64 -15.48
C GLN A 223 -7.85 -5.16 -15.72
N VAL A 224 -6.83 -5.86 -15.24
CA VAL A 224 -6.76 -7.34 -15.31
C VAL A 224 -7.92 -7.96 -14.52
N LEU A 225 -8.22 -7.43 -13.34
CA LEU A 225 -9.36 -7.91 -12.54
C LEU A 225 -10.70 -7.67 -13.24
N GLN A 226 -10.90 -6.55 -13.92
CA GLN A 226 -12.13 -6.30 -14.67
C GLN A 226 -12.33 -7.32 -15.81
N ILE A 227 -11.26 -7.60 -16.57
CA ILE A 227 -11.29 -8.60 -17.66
C ILE A 227 -11.56 -10.00 -17.10
N GLY A 228 -10.84 -10.40 -16.05
CA GLY A 228 -11.01 -11.71 -15.41
C GLY A 228 -12.36 -11.85 -14.69
N GLY A 229 -12.85 -10.77 -14.08
CA GLY A 229 -14.13 -10.72 -13.38
C GLY A 229 -15.31 -10.86 -14.33
N ALA A 230 -15.30 -10.16 -15.47
CA ALA A 230 -16.33 -10.31 -16.51
C ALA A 230 -16.38 -11.76 -17.03
N ALA A 231 -15.21 -12.33 -17.38
CA ALA A 231 -15.13 -13.71 -17.83
C ALA A 231 -15.60 -14.73 -16.77
N TYR A 232 -15.39 -14.46 -15.48
CA TYR A 232 -15.88 -15.33 -14.41
C TYR A 232 -17.39 -15.27 -14.27
N VAL A 233 -17.97 -14.06 -14.27
CA VAL A 233 -19.42 -13.85 -14.16
C VAL A 233 -20.14 -14.52 -15.33
N ASP A 234 -19.67 -14.30 -16.56
CA ASP A 234 -20.28 -14.84 -17.79
C ASP A 234 -20.30 -16.37 -17.82
N ASN A 235 -19.33 -17.04 -17.19
CA ASN A 235 -19.19 -18.50 -17.23
C ASN A 235 -19.74 -19.24 -16.00
N VAL A 236 -19.91 -18.55 -14.86
CA VAL A 236 -20.20 -19.21 -13.56
C VAL A 236 -21.52 -18.75 -12.92
N LEU A 237 -22.07 -17.58 -13.29
CA LEU A 237 -23.37 -17.11 -12.75
C LEU A 237 -24.59 -17.60 -13.56
N VAL A 238 -24.66 -18.90 -13.84
CA VAL A 238 -25.86 -19.53 -14.44
C VAL A 238 -26.51 -20.47 -13.41
N ASP A 239 -27.78 -20.18 -13.11
CA ASP A 239 -28.76 -20.97 -12.36
C ASP A 239 -28.47 -21.33 -10.88
N THR A 240 -28.82 -20.43 -9.95
CA THR A 240 -29.05 -20.81 -8.54
C THR A 240 -30.26 -20.10 -7.92
N SER A 241 -30.96 -20.83 -7.03
CA SER A 241 -32.23 -20.44 -6.38
C SER A 241 -32.16 -19.13 -5.57
N SER A 242 -33.30 -18.47 -5.36
CA SER A 242 -33.38 -17.07 -4.90
C SER A 242 -32.71 -16.78 -3.55
N MET A 243 -32.65 -17.74 -2.62
CA MET A 243 -31.98 -17.55 -1.31
C MET A 243 -30.45 -17.65 -1.42
N THR A 244 -29.94 -18.44 -2.37
CA THR A 244 -28.50 -18.55 -2.67
C THR A 244 -27.95 -17.27 -3.30
N LYS A 245 -28.81 -16.50 -3.99
CA LYS A 245 -28.41 -15.25 -4.68
C LYS A 245 -27.93 -14.16 -3.72
N THR A 246 -28.65 -13.88 -2.64
CA THR A 246 -28.26 -12.81 -1.70
C THR A 246 -27.00 -13.16 -0.90
N PHE A 247 -26.85 -14.41 -0.45
CA PHE A 247 -25.62 -14.85 0.20
C PHE A 247 -24.43 -14.86 -0.77
N GLY A 248 -24.63 -15.35 -2.00
CA GLY A 248 -23.62 -15.33 -3.06
C GLY A 248 -23.19 -13.91 -3.43
N LEU A 249 -24.14 -12.97 -3.49
CA LEU A 249 -23.89 -11.54 -3.71
C LEU A 249 -22.95 -10.95 -2.64
N VAL A 250 -23.28 -11.16 -1.36
CA VAL A 250 -22.49 -10.61 -0.25
C VAL A 250 -21.10 -11.24 -0.22
N LEU A 251 -20.99 -12.57 -0.38
CA LEU A 251 -19.70 -13.26 -0.42
C LEU A 251 -18.86 -12.86 -1.63
N GLY A 252 -19.48 -12.74 -2.80
CA GLY A 252 -18.83 -12.26 -4.02
C GLY A 252 -18.31 -10.83 -3.86
N LEU A 253 -19.12 -9.95 -3.26
CA LEU A 253 -18.72 -8.57 -2.97
C LEU A 253 -17.54 -8.52 -1.99
N ILE A 254 -17.58 -9.28 -0.90
CA ILE A 254 -16.46 -9.37 0.05
C ILE A 254 -15.20 -9.90 -0.65
N GLY A 255 -15.33 -10.94 -1.48
CA GLY A 255 -14.22 -11.49 -2.27
C GLY A 255 -13.63 -10.47 -3.24
N PHE A 256 -14.49 -9.74 -3.96
CA PHE A 256 -14.06 -8.68 -4.88
C PHE A 256 -13.33 -7.54 -4.16
N LEU A 257 -13.88 -7.07 -3.04
CA LEU A 257 -13.25 -6.06 -2.18
C LEU A 257 -11.92 -6.56 -1.63
N TRP A 258 -11.83 -7.84 -1.26
CA TRP A 258 -10.60 -8.43 -0.74
C TRP A 258 -9.50 -8.50 -1.79
N ILE A 259 -9.83 -8.92 -3.02
CA ILE A 259 -8.87 -8.87 -4.13
C ILE A 259 -8.44 -7.41 -4.36
N GLY A 260 -9.39 -6.48 -4.41
CA GLY A 260 -9.12 -5.03 -4.47
C GLY A 260 -8.14 -4.55 -3.41
N ALA A 261 -8.36 -4.96 -2.15
CA ALA A 261 -7.53 -4.61 -1.03
C ALA A 261 -6.13 -5.23 -1.12
N VAL A 262 -6.00 -6.50 -1.53
CA VAL A 262 -4.70 -7.15 -1.76
C VAL A 262 -3.91 -6.42 -2.84
N MET A 263 -4.55 -6.10 -3.98
CA MET A 263 -3.91 -5.33 -5.05
C MET A 263 -3.46 -3.96 -4.54
N ALA A 264 -4.30 -3.28 -3.75
CA ALA A 264 -3.96 -2.00 -3.18
C ALA A 264 -2.73 -2.10 -2.27
N VAL A 265 -2.67 -3.05 -1.34
CA VAL A 265 -1.51 -3.26 -0.44
C VAL A 265 -0.26 -3.58 -1.25
N LEU A 266 -0.33 -4.51 -2.21
CA LEU A 266 0.80 -4.84 -3.09
C LEU A 266 1.34 -3.62 -3.82
N ALA A 267 0.46 -2.76 -4.32
CA ALA A 267 0.84 -1.50 -4.95
C ALA A 267 1.54 -0.53 -3.99
N MET A 268 1.16 -0.50 -2.71
CA MET A 268 1.90 0.26 -1.69
C MET A 268 3.29 -0.32 -1.51
N GLU A 269 3.42 -1.65 -1.43
CA GLU A 269 4.71 -2.32 -1.29
C GLU A 269 5.63 -2.07 -2.49
N ILE A 270 5.10 -2.06 -3.71
CA ILE A 270 5.84 -1.70 -4.93
C ILE A 270 6.48 -0.32 -4.78
N ASN A 271 5.73 0.67 -4.27
CA ASN A 271 6.26 2.01 -4.03
C ASN A 271 7.40 2.01 -3.00
N VAL A 272 7.26 1.28 -1.90
CA VAL A 272 8.28 1.25 -0.84
C VAL A 272 9.53 0.51 -1.28
N VAL A 273 9.36 -0.66 -1.90
CA VAL A 273 10.48 -1.45 -2.42
C VAL A 273 11.25 -0.63 -3.43
N ALA A 274 10.57 0.00 -4.39
CA ALA A 274 11.17 0.90 -5.40
C ALA A 274 11.90 2.09 -4.74
N ALA A 275 11.26 2.80 -3.81
CA ALA A 275 11.80 4.01 -3.22
C ALA A 275 12.97 3.76 -2.26
N ARG A 276 12.94 2.66 -1.50
CA ARG A 276 13.96 2.32 -0.49
C ARG A 276 15.01 1.32 -1.01
N ARG A 277 14.90 0.90 -2.28
CA ARG A 277 15.82 -0.05 -2.92
C ARG A 277 15.96 -1.36 -2.15
N LEU A 278 14.84 -1.96 -1.77
CA LEU A 278 14.78 -3.18 -0.94
C LEU A 278 14.93 -4.47 -1.76
N TRP A 279 15.63 -4.44 -2.88
CA TRP A 279 15.92 -5.60 -3.73
C TRP A 279 17.41 -5.58 -4.14
N PRO A 280 18.00 -6.74 -4.49
CA PRO A 280 17.46 -8.10 -4.35
C PRO A 280 17.51 -8.60 -2.91
N ARG A 281 16.51 -9.37 -2.48
CA ARG A 281 16.51 -10.09 -1.18
C ARG A 281 17.03 -11.51 -1.34
N ALA A 282 17.67 -12.05 -0.31
CA ALA A 282 18.09 -13.44 -0.30
C ALA A 282 16.87 -14.38 -0.27
N LEU A 283 16.82 -15.36 -1.17
CA LEU A 283 15.62 -16.19 -1.42
C LEU A 283 15.20 -17.05 -0.21
N LEU A 284 16.17 -17.50 0.58
CA LEU A 284 15.92 -18.35 1.74
C LEU A 284 15.65 -17.58 3.03
N THR A 285 15.71 -16.25 2.98
CA THR A 285 15.54 -15.36 4.14
C THR A 285 14.25 -15.61 4.93
N PRO A 286 13.08 -15.86 4.32
CA PRO A 286 11.86 -16.15 5.09
C PRO A 286 11.82 -17.54 5.71
N PHE A 287 12.73 -18.45 5.33
CA PHE A 287 12.62 -19.87 5.62
C PHE A 287 13.74 -20.40 6.53
N THR A 288 14.89 -19.72 6.60
CA THR A 288 16.03 -20.17 7.41
C THR A 288 17.00 -19.04 7.74
N ASP A 289 17.62 -19.13 8.91
CA ASP A 289 18.69 -18.21 9.35
C ASP A 289 20.06 -18.55 8.75
N ASN A 290 20.19 -19.70 8.07
CA ASN A 290 21.43 -20.14 7.43
C ASN A 290 21.59 -19.51 6.04
N ILE A 291 21.66 -18.17 6.00
CA ILE A 291 21.76 -17.38 4.78
C ILE A 291 22.81 -16.27 4.93
N ALA A 292 23.35 -15.81 3.80
CA ALA A 292 24.11 -14.56 3.74
C ALA A 292 23.14 -13.43 3.37
N PRO A 293 22.76 -12.57 4.35
CA PRO A 293 21.74 -11.54 4.13
C PRO A 293 22.27 -10.46 3.19
N THR A 294 21.43 -10.00 2.29
CA THR A 294 21.79 -8.89 1.40
C THR A 294 21.69 -7.55 2.13
N ASP A 295 22.28 -6.50 1.57
CA ASP A 295 22.08 -5.12 2.07
C ASP A 295 20.61 -4.70 2.04
N ALA A 296 19.82 -5.26 1.12
CA ALA A 296 18.38 -5.03 1.07
C ALA A 296 17.66 -5.68 2.26
N ASP A 297 18.05 -6.90 2.66
CA ASP A 297 17.51 -7.59 3.83
C ASP A 297 17.85 -6.83 5.12
N ARG A 298 19.13 -6.45 5.28
CA ARG A 298 19.59 -5.65 6.44
C ARG A 298 18.83 -4.33 6.54
N ARG A 299 18.61 -3.64 5.41
CA ARG A 299 17.80 -2.40 5.36
C ARG A 299 16.33 -2.64 5.69
N ALA A 300 15.71 -3.69 5.16
CA ALA A 300 14.30 -4.01 5.44
C ALA A 300 14.10 -4.28 6.95
N TYR A 301 14.94 -5.11 7.55
CA TYR A 301 14.84 -5.42 8.97
C TYR A 301 15.14 -4.24 9.89
N ALA A 302 16.11 -3.38 9.52
CA ALA A 302 16.34 -2.14 10.24
C ALA A 302 15.10 -1.22 10.23
N LEU A 303 14.35 -1.18 9.13
CA LEU A 303 13.11 -0.41 9.02
C LEU A 303 12.00 -0.99 9.91
N TYR A 304 11.87 -2.31 9.98
CA TYR A 304 10.87 -2.96 10.84
C TYR A 304 11.13 -2.69 12.32
N ALA A 305 12.40 -2.74 12.74
CA ALA A 305 12.78 -2.34 14.10
C ALA A 305 12.49 -0.84 14.34
N GLY A 306 12.91 0.03 13.42
CA GLY A 306 12.69 1.47 13.52
C GLY A 306 11.21 1.88 13.57
N MET A 307 10.33 1.12 12.92
CA MET A 307 8.88 1.32 12.97
C MET A 307 8.33 1.20 14.40
N GLN A 308 8.96 0.39 15.26
CA GLN A 308 8.53 0.21 16.64
C GLN A 308 8.94 1.35 17.58
N ARG A 309 9.57 2.43 17.09
CA ARG A 309 9.87 3.60 17.92
C ARG A 309 8.57 4.31 18.35
N HIS A 310 8.34 4.37 19.67
CA HIS A 310 7.15 4.95 20.30
C HIS A 310 7.33 6.40 20.75
N LYS A 311 8.54 6.84 21.06
CA LYS A 311 8.81 8.20 21.56
C LYS A 311 9.80 8.98 20.70
N GLY A 312 9.69 10.31 20.70
CA GLY A 312 10.60 11.22 19.96
C GLY A 312 12.06 11.10 20.39
N PHE A 313 12.29 10.86 21.67
CA PHE A 313 13.61 10.71 22.29
C PHE A 313 14.12 9.26 22.31
N GLU A 314 13.32 8.30 21.85
CA GLU A 314 13.71 6.90 21.81
C GLU A 314 14.60 6.64 20.59
N LYS A 315 15.75 5.98 20.81
CA LYS A 315 16.67 5.57 19.76
C LYS A 315 16.59 4.05 19.63
N VAL A 316 16.33 3.59 18.40
CA VAL A 316 16.35 2.17 18.03
C VAL A 316 17.52 1.96 17.09
N SER A 317 18.45 1.08 17.46
CA SER A 317 19.60 0.67 16.64
C SER A 317 19.55 -0.82 16.38
N VAL A 318 19.93 -1.24 15.18
CA VAL A 318 20.03 -2.65 14.79
C VAL A 318 21.48 -2.95 14.47
N THR A 319 22.04 -3.93 15.18
CA THR A 319 23.38 -4.49 14.96
C THR A 319 23.23 -5.93 14.51
N TRP A 320 24.20 -6.41 13.72
CA TRP A 320 24.18 -7.75 13.14
C TRP A 320 25.42 -8.50 13.56
N ASP A 321 25.23 -9.67 14.15
CA ASP A 321 26.29 -10.64 14.32
C ASP A 321 26.59 -11.34 12.97
N PRO A 322 27.79 -11.91 12.78
CA PRO A 322 28.12 -12.66 11.59
C PRO A 322 27.15 -13.82 11.38
N SER A 323 26.64 -13.99 10.16
CA SER A 323 25.71 -15.09 9.88
C SER A 323 26.42 -16.45 9.90
N PRO A 324 25.72 -17.57 10.11
CA PRO A 324 26.34 -18.91 10.08
C PRO A 324 27.09 -19.22 8.78
N VAL A 325 26.72 -18.58 7.66
CA VAL A 325 27.42 -18.70 6.37
C VAL A 325 28.69 -17.86 6.36
N GLU A 326 28.66 -16.66 6.94
CA GLU A 326 29.81 -15.77 7.08
C GLU A 326 30.87 -16.37 8.03
N ILE A 327 30.43 -16.96 9.15
CA ILE A 327 31.31 -17.67 10.10
C ILE A 327 32.04 -18.82 9.40
N LYS A 328 31.31 -19.68 8.69
CA LYS A 328 31.91 -20.80 7.94
C LYS A 328 32.88 -20.33 6.86
N ALA A 329 32.60 -19.22 6.19
CA ALA A 329 33.52 -18.67 5.19
C ALA A 329 34.83 -18.21 5.84
N ALA A 330 34.75 -17.54 7.00
CA ALA A 330 35.92 -17.08 7.75
C ALA A 330 36.77 -18.23 8.34
N GLU A 331 36.14 -19.36 8.71
CA GLU A 331 36.86 -20.56 9.15
C GLU A 331 37.67 -21.24 8.02
N HIS A 332 37.33 -20.98 6.75
CA HIS A 332 38.00 -21.57 5.58
C HIS A 332 38.99 -20.60 4.91
N GLU A 333 39.04 -19.33 5.33
CA GLU A 333 40.16 -18.45 5.00
C GLU A 333 41.30 -18.78 5.98
N ASP A 334 42.36 -19.42 5.47
CA ASP A 334 43.59 -19.65 6.25
C ASP A 334 44.03 -18.35 6.94
N PRO A 335 44.40 -18.36 8.23
CA PRO A 335 44.99 -17.18 8.85
C PRO A 335 46.19 -16.74 8.01
N PRO A 336 46.40 -15.43 7.80
CA PRO A 336 47.58 -14.96 7.09
C PRO A 336 48.81 -15.60 7.74
N ALA A 337 49.60 -16.31 6.93
CA ALA A 337 50.80 -16.99 7.38
C ALA A 337 51.62 -16.02 8.25
N ASP A 338 51.92 -16.46 9.47
CA ASP A 338 52.74 -15.78 10.49
C ASP A 338 53.53 -14.58 9.93
N GLU A 339 53.00 -13.37 10.09
CA GLU A 339 53.89 -12.23 10.21
C GLU A 339 54.72 -12.49 11.47
N PRO A 340 56.06 -12.59 11.37
CA PRO A 340 56.88 -12.85 12.54
C PRO A 340 56.62 -11.74 13.56
N ALA A 341 56.27 -12.16 14.79
CA ALA A 341 55.95 -11.27 15.88
C ALA A 341 57.01 -10.15 16.01
N PRO A 342 56.62 -8.88 16.19
CA PRO A 342 57.59 -7.83 16.47
C PRO A 342 58.32 -8.21 17.76
N GLU A 343 59.65 -8.25 17.65
CA GLU A 343 60.60 -8.52 18.71
C GLU A 343 60.23 -7.73 19.98
N PRO A 344 60.18 -8.35 21.18
CA PRO A 344 59.73 -7.65 22.36
C PRO A 344 60.68 -6.50 22.67
N ALA A 345 60.15 -5.27 22.57
CA ALA A 345 60.84 -4.07 22.99
C ALA A 345 61.34 -4.24 24.43
N ARG A 346 62.66 -4.09 24.62
CA ARG A 346 63.28 -4.06 25.94
C ARG A 346 62.58 -2.99 26.78
N SER A 347 62.09 -3.43 27.93
CA SER A 347 61.55 -2.58 28.99
C SER A 347 62.61 -1.55 29.43
N GLU A 348 62.42 -0.29 29.06
CA GLU A 348 62.92 0.86 29.81
C GLU A 348 61.73 1.52 30.52
N ALA A 349 61.28 0.87 31.60
CA ALA A 349 60.52 1.48 32.69
C ALA A 349 61.55 1.84 33.78
N GLU A 350 61.54 2.95 34.50
CA GLU A 350 60.60 4.06 34.67
C GLU A 350 61.32 5.02 35.64
N SER A 351 61.49 6.29 35.27
CA SER A 351 61.83 7.35 36.23
C SER A 351 60.73 8.40 36.19
N ALA A 352 59.74 8.23 37.07
CA ALA A 352 58.64 9.16 37.23
C ALA A 352 59.07 10.33 38.15
N PRO A 353 58.75 11.59 37.81
CA PRO A 353 58.67 12.66 38.79
C PRO A 353 57.25 12.79 39.37
N GLU A 354 57.27 13.09 40.67
CA GLU A 354 56.23 13.23 41.70
C GLU A 354 55.02 14.14 41.35
N PRO A 355 53.80 13.84 41.83
CA PRO A 355 52.61 14.62 41.51
C PRO A 355 52.47 15.91 42.33
N ALA A 356 51.97 16.94 41.66
CA ALA A 356 51.77 18.29 42.15
C ALA A 356 50.79 18.38 43.35
N ARG A 357 51.16 19.20 44.33
CA ARG A 357 50.35 19.53 45.53
C ARG A 357 49.12 20.35 45.18
N SER A 358 47.98 19.90 45.69
CA SER A 358 46.69 20.59 45.78
C SER A 358 46.82 21.95 46.49
N LYS A 359 46.37 23.03 45.84
CA LYS A 359 46.10 24.32 46.50
C LYS A 359 44.64 24.34 46.93
N ALA A 360 44.42 24.36 48.24
CA ALA A 360 43.18 24.79 48.85
C ALA A 360 43.07 26.32 48.74
N ASP A 361 42.02 26.81 48.10
CA ASP A 361 41.52 28.17 48.25
C ASP A 361 40.69 28.21 49.54
N ASP A 362 41.12 29.04 50.48
CA ASP A 362 40.34 29.51 51.61
C ASP A 362 40.40 31.04 51.62
N ARG A 363 39.26 31.65 51.97
CA ARG A 363 39.02 33.07 52.31
C ARG A 363 38.51 34.00 51.21
N THR A 364 37.18 34.01 51.13
CA THR A 364 36.40 35.25 51.31
C THR A 364 36.58 35.80 52.72
N ALA A 365 37.22 36.97 52.82
CA ALA A 365 36.83 38.11 53.63
C ALA A 365 37.49 39.36 53.03
#